data_AF-A0A813JAQ9-F1
#
_entry.id   AF-A0A813JAQ9-F1
#
_cell.length_a   1.000
_cell.length_b   1.000
_cell.length_c   1.000
_cell.angle_alpha   90.00
_cell.angle_beta   90.00
_cell.angle_gamma   90.00
#
_symmetry.space_group_name_H-M   'P 1'
#
loop_
_entity.id
_entity.type
_entity.pdbx_description
1 polymer ?
#
loop_
_entity_poly.entity_id
_entity_poly.type
_entity_poly.pdbx_seq_one_letter_code
_entity_poly.pdbx_strand_id
1 'polypeptide(L)'
;ERRGLEAGVCKAPPAGALTWRAKPYDKPEGRTWKTYGGDLVTSTFSEPGFEGPVEGDDWDLLFTHFPMDLDAAQTAASTRSGGRLVNHCSYFRAAGQKCLLAKHVQQVREVLGASRTSASQSDLAWSLQTFHMKYSGNVTAWQLAMAEEPERLWVVKECASGRLRALLVFRFSQKLLRSWVPV
;
A
#
# COMPACT_ATOMS: atom_id res chain seq x y z
N GLU A 1 33.15 15.97 4.24
CA GLU A 1 33.02 16.14 2.78
C GLU A 1 31.79 15.40 2.28
N ARG A 2 30.86 16.08 1.59
CA ARG A 2 29.78 15.41 0.85
C ARG A 2 30.35 15.03 -0.51
N ARG A 3 30.66 13.75 -0.74
CA ARG A 3 30.94 13.26 -2.09
C ARG A 3 29.70 13.52 -2.93
N GLY A 4 29.81 14.40 -3.92
CA GLY A 4 28.79 14.58 -4.93
C GLY A 4 28.55 13.23 -5.60
N LEU A 5 27.33 12.73 -5.48
CA LEU A 5 26.84 11.70 -6.39
C LEU A 5 26.69 12.41 -7.73
N GLU A 6 27.73 12.38 -8.56
CA GLU A 6 27.56 12.65 -9.98
C GLU A 6 26.49 11.69 -10.48
N ALA A 7 25.38 12.25 -10.96
CA ALA A 7 24.34 11.46 -11.61
C ALA A 7 24.99 10.84 -12.85
N GLY A 8 25.45 9.59 -12.70
CA GLY A 8 26.01 8.83 -13.81
C GLY A 8 25.00 8.86 -14.95
N VAL A 9 25.48 9.08 -16.17
CA VAL A 9 24.65 9.00 -17.37
C VAL A 9 24.19 7.55 -17.49
N CYS A 10 22.95 7.28 -17.09
CA CYS A 10 22.32 5.99 -17.26
C CYS A 10 22.17 5.71 -18.76
N LYS A 11 23.12 4.98 -19.35
CA LYS A 11 22.92 4.43 -20.70
C LYS A 11 21.89 3.32 -20.59
N ALA A 12 20.82 3.43 -21.38
CA ALA A 12 19.86 2.35 -21.49
C ALA A 12 20.61 1.08 -21.95
N PRO A 13 20.35 -0.07 -21.31
CA PRO A 13 20.92 -1.32 -21.78
C PRO A 13 20.38 -1.64 -23.19
N PRO A 14 21.08 -2.49 -23.97
CA PRO A 14 20.61 -2.86 -25.30
C PRO A 14 19.21 -3.50 -25.23
N ALA A 15 18.42 -3.34 -26.29
CA ALA A 15 17.10 -3.98 -26.39
C ALA A 15 17.23 -5.51 -26.22
N GLY A 16 16.32 -6.11 -25.45
CA GLY A 16 16.36 -7.53 -25.07
C GLY A 16 17.35 -7.87 -23.95
N ALA A 17 18.13 -6.91 -23.44
CA ALA A 17 19.05 -7.18 -22.33
C ALA A 17 18.35 -7.26 -20.96
N LEU A 18 17.17 -6.64 -20.84
CA LEU A 18 16.36 -6.69 -19.63
C LEU A 18 15.12 -7.52 -19.85
N THR A 19 14.78 -8.32 -18.86
CA THR A 19 13.63 -9.23 -18.85
C THR A 19 12.70 -8.85 -17.71
N TRP A 20 11.39 -8.98 -17.93
CA TRP A 20 10.41 -8.73 -16.88
C TRP A 20 9.43 -9.89 -16.71
N ARG A 21 8.93 -10.05 -15.49
CA ARG A 21 7.98 -11.08 -15.10
C ARG A 21 6.72 -10.43 -14.53
N ALA A 22 5.56 -10.97 -14.90
CA ALA A 22 4.26 -10.45 -14.45
C ALA A 22 3.71 -11.15 -13.20
N LYS A 23 4.23 -12.35 -12.88
CA LYS A 23 3.62 -13.28 -11.93
C LYS A 23 4.54 -13.51 -10.72
N PRO A 24 4.02 -13.45 -9.49
CA PRO A 24 4.80 -13.80 -8.31
C PRO A 24 5.08 -15.31 -8.26
N TYR A 25 5.82 -15.73 -7.24
CA TYR A 25 5.90 -17.14 -6.82
C TYR A 25 4.54 -17.57 -6.22
N ASP A 26 4.24 -18.87 -6.29
CA ASP A 26 3.00 -19.49 -5.81
C ASP A 26 1.75 -19.18 -6.64
N LYS A 27 1.47 -20.06 -7.61
CA LYS A 27 0.19 -20.09 -8.33
C LYS A 27 -0.90 -20.62 -7.40
N PRO A 28 -1.97 -19.85 -7.09
CA PRO A 28 -3.18 -20.45 -6.56
C PRO A 28 -3.75 -21.41 -7.60
N GLU A 29 -3.98 -22.67 -7.24
CA GLU A 29 -4.56 -23.68 -8.14
C GLU A 29 -5.81 -23.14 -8.86
N GLY A 30 -5.95 -23.47 -10.15
CA GLY A 30 -7.13 -23.12 -10.95
C GLY A 30 -7.21 -21.67 -11.48
N ARG A 31 -6.23 -20.79 -11.24
CA ARG A 31 -6.25 -19.42 -11.81
C ARG A 31 -5.46 -19.30 -13.12
N THR A 32 -6.08 -18.66 -14.12
CA THR A 32 -5.39 -18.14 -15.29
C THR A 32 -4.76 -16.79 -14.94
N TRP A 33 -3.45 -16.66 -15.20
CA TRP A 33 -2.73 -15.43 -14.93
C TRP A 33 -2.91 -14.46 -16.08
N LYS A 34 -3.51 -13.31 -15.80
CA LYS A 34 -3.48 -12.15 -16.70
C LYS A 34 -2.40 -11.19 -16.20
N THR A 35 -1.66 -10.60 -17.13
CA THR A 35 -0.75 -9.49 -16.82
C THR A 35 -1.52 -8.40 -16.08
N TYR A 36 -1.00 -8.00 -14.92
CA TYR A 36 -1.58 -6.88 -14.20
C TYR A 36 -1.45 -5.60 -15.03
N GLY A 37 -2.55 -4.88 -15.25
CA GLY A 37 -2.60 -3.73 -16.16
C GLY A 37 -2.75 -4.08 -17.64
N GLY A 38 -2.73 -5.38 -18.01
CA GLY A 38 -3.01 -5.85 -19.36
C GLY A 38 -2.06 -5.30 -20.41
N ASP A 39 -2.59 -4.99 -21.59
CA ASP A 39 -1.82 -4.60 -22.78
C ASP A 39 -1.01 -3.32 -22.57
N LEU A 40 -1.52 -2.38 -21.76
CA LEU A 40 -0.81 -1.14 -21.42
C LEU A 40 0.54 -1.42 -20.74
N VAL A 41 0.56 -2.36 -19.80
CA VAL A 41 1.79 -2.71 -19.09
C VAL A 41 2.75 -3.45 -20.02
N THR A 42 2.23 -4.37 -20.83
CA THR A 42 3.04 -5.07 -21.83
C THR A 42 3.67 -4.09 -22.82
N SER A 43 2.91 -3.12 -23.33
CA SER A 43 3.43 -2.11 -24.26
C SER A 43 4.50 -1.24 -23.61
N THR A 44 4.25 -0.76 -22.38
CA THR A 44 5.16 0.08 -21.60
C THR A 44 6.53 -0.57 -21.37
N PHE A 45 6.59 -1.90 -21.21
CA PHE A 45 7.86 -2.62 -21.11
C PHE A 45 8.50 -2.92 -22.48
N SER A 46 7.69 -3.26 -23.48
CA SER A 46 8.21 -3.59 -24.82
C SER A 46 8.81 -2.40 -25.57
N GLU A 47 8.23 -1.20 -25.40
CA GLU A 47 8.69 0.05 -26.06
C GLU A 47 10.16 0.41 -25.75
N PRO A 48 10.64 0.36 -24.48
CA PRO A 48 12.05 0.53 -24.15
C PRO A 48 12.90 -0.73 -24.38
N GLY A 49 12.31 -1.82 -24.90
CA GLY A 49 13.03 -3.04 -25.28
C GLY A 49 13.20 -4.07 -24.15
N PHE A 50 12.34 -4.09 -23.13
CA PHE A 50 12.32 -5.24 -22.22
C PHE A 50 11.71 -6.46 -22.90
N GLU A 51 12.28 -7.64 -22.64
CA GLU A 51 11.73 -8.93 -23.04
C GLU A 51 10.78 -9.48 -21.96
N GLY A 52 9.63 -10.02 -22.35
CA GLY A 52 8.68 -10.64 -21.42
C GLY A 52 7.21 -10.33 -21.74
N PRO A 53 6.27 -10.75 -20.87
CA PRO A 53 6.51 -11.32 -19.56
C PRO A 53 7.09 -12.74 -19.63
N VAL A 54 8.19 -12.99 -18.92
CA VAL A 54 8.79 -14.33 -18.80
C VAL A 54 8.14 -15.13 -17.67
N GLU A 55 8.12 -16.46 -17.81
CA GLU A 55 7.60 -17.37 -16.77
C GLU A 55 8.72 -17.89 -15.83
N GLY A 56 9.97 -17.90 -16.31
CA GLY A 56 11.12 -18.41 -15.58
C GLY A 56 11.59 -17.49 -14.47
N ASP A 57 12.67 -17.90 -13.79
CA ASP A 57 13.34 -17.12 -12.75
C ASP A 57 14.41 -16.17 -13.31
N ASP A 58 14.70 -16.27 -14.60
CA ASP A 58 15.63 -15.37 -15.28
C ASP A 58 14.93 -14.06 -15.68
N TRP A 59 14.63 -13.24 -14.67
CA TRP A 59 14.02 -11.92 -14.82
C TRP A 59 14.82 -10.84 -14.09
N ASP A 60 14.81 -9.63 -14.63
CA ASP A 60 15.43 -8.43 -14.02
C ASP A 60 14.41 -7.60 -13.24
N LEU A 61 13.15 -7.58 -13.69
CA LEU A 61 12.06 -6.84 -13.06
C LEU A 61 10.81 -7.70 -12.82
N LEU A 62 10.31 -7.73 -11.59
CA LEU A 62 9.02 -8.33 -11.25
C LEU A 62 7.96 -7.22 -11.12
N PHE A 63 6.99 -7.24 -12.04
CA PHE A 63 5.85 -6.32 -12.05
C PHE A 63 4.56 -7.06 -11.76
N THR A 64 4.05 -6.94 -10.54
CA THR A 64 2.83 -7.64 -10.12
C THR A 64 1.89 -6.72 -9.34
N HIS A 65 0.69 -7.20 -9.02
CA HIS A 65 -0.22 -6.56 -8.06
C HIS A 65 -0.27 -7.28 -6.72
N PHE A 66 0.38 -8.44 -6.62
CA PHE A 66 0.49 -9.15 -5.36
C PHE A 66 1.60 -8.52 -4.50
N PRO A 67 1.37 -8.34 -3.20
CA PRO A 67 2.42 -7.86 -2.31
C PRO A 67 3.55 -8.90 -2.31
N MET A 68 4.75 -8.47 -2.69
CA MET A 68 5.97 -9.27 -2.66
C MET A 68 6.95 -8.61 -1.70
N ASP A 69 7.59 -9.40 -0.84
CA ASP A 69 8.76 -8.94 -0.11
C ASP A 69 10.03 -9.15 -0.95
N LEU A 70 11.09 -8.44 -0.57
CA LEU A 70 12.40 -8.58 -1.21
C LEU A 70 12.96 -9.99 -1.03
N ASP A 71 12.63 -10.65 0.08
CA ASP A 71 13.13 -11.99 0.42
C ASP A 71 12.61 -13.04 -0.57
N ALA A 72 11.31 -13.00 -0.92
CA ALA A 72 10.73 -13.87 -1.93
C ALA A 72 11.30 -13.62 -3.34
N ALA A 73 11.73 -12.39 -3.64
CA ALA A 73 12.40 -12.05 -4.90
C ALA A 73 13.88 -12.49 -4.94
N GLN A 74 14.53 -12.55 -3.78
CA GLN A 74 15.93 -12.98 -3.64
C GLN A 74 16.09 -14.50 -3.54
N THR A 75 15.02 -15.22 -3.17
CA THR A 75 15.07 -16.68 -2.97
C THR A 75 15.28 -17.47 -4.26
N ALA A 76 14.87 -16.94 -5.42
CA ALA A 76 15.10 -17.62 -6.69
C ALA A 76 16.53 -17.43 -7.17
N ALA A 77 17.23 -18.51 -7.53
CA ALA A 77 18.57 -18.42 -8.11
C ALA A 77 18.53 -17.60 -9.40
N SER A 78 19.17 -16.42 -9.39
CA SER A 78 19.39 -15.62 -10.60
C SER A 78 20.69 -16.05 -11.24
N THR A 79 20.67 -16.28 -12.54
CA THR A 79 21.88 -16.45 -13.35
C THR A 79 22.46 -15.11 -13.84
N ARG A 80 21.72 -14.01 -13.68
CA ARG A 80 22.12 -12.67 -14.13
C ARG A 80 22.91 -11.92 -13.05
N SER A 81 23.96 -11.21 -13.49
CA SER A 81 24.87 -10.43 -12.62
C SER A 81 24.29 -9.07 -12.17
N GLY A 82 23.07 -8.73 -12.59
CA GLY A 82 22.35 -7.52 -12.18
C GLY A 82 21.47 -7.80 -10.95
N GLY A 83 21.31 -6.80 -10.08
CA GLY A 83 20.33 -6.86 -9.01
C GLY A 83 18.91 -6.91 -9.58
N ARG A 84 18.01 -7.64 -8.90
CA ARG A 84 16.59 -7.74 -9.28
C ARG A 84 15.78 -6.59 -8.70
N LEU A 85 14.80 -6.11 -9.45
CA LEU A 85 13.85 -5.09 -9.01
C LEU A 85 12.45 -5.67 -8.88
N VAL A 86 11.74 -5.31 -7.81
CA VAL A 86 10.32 -5.61 -7.62
C VAL A 86 9.56 -4.29 -7.55
N ASN A 87 8.39 -4.21 -8.19
CA ASN A 87 7.58 -3.00 -8.19
C ASN A 87 6.85 -2.70 -6.86
N HIS A 88 7.12 -3.47 -5.81
CA HIS A 88 6.57 -3.30 -4.46
C HIS A 88 7.69 -3.10 -3.45
N CYS A 89 7.43 -2.26 -2.45
CA CYS A 89 8.25 -2.18 -1.25
C CYS A 89 7.53 -2.91 -0.10
N SER A 90 8.27 -3.30 0.95
CA SER A 90 7.68 -3.93 2.15
C SER A 90 6.59 -3.07 2.80
N TYR A 91 6.72 -1.74 2.71
CA TYR A 91 5.73 -0.78 3.20
C TYR A 91 4.40 -0.79 2.41
N PHE A 92 4.37 -1.37 1.21
CA PHE A 92 3.17 -1.53 0.40
C PHE A 92 2.06 -2.27 1.17
N ARG A 93 2.41 -3.20 2.06
CA ARG A 93 1.43 -3.90 2.90
C ARG A 93 0.73 -2.96 3.88
N ALA A 94 1.44 -2.00 4.46
CA ALA A 94 0.86 -1.00 5.35
C ALA A 94 0.03 0.02 4.59
N ALA A 95 0.55 0.55 3.47
CA ALA A 95 -0.13 1.56 2.67
C ALA A 95 -1.34 1.01 1.88
N GLY A 96 -1.27 -0.24 1.41
CA GLY A 96 -2.30 -0.89 0.61
C GLY A 96 -3.51 -1.39 1.42
N GLN A 97 -3.43 -1.39 2.75
CA GLN A 97 -4.48 -1.91 3.62
C GLN A 97 -4.91 -0.83 4.63
N LYS A 98 -6.17 -0.39 4.56
CA LYS A 98 -6.63 0.83 5.25
C LYS A 98 -6.50 0.74 6.77
N CYS A 99 -6.66 -0.44 7.35
CA CYS A 99 -6.57 -0.67 8.79
C CYS A 99 -5.12 -0.77 9.28
N LEU A 100 -4.20 -1.30 8.47
CA LEU A 100 -2.77 -1.25 8.76
C LEU A 100 -2.26 0.19 8.64
N LEU A 101 -2.69 0.94 7.63
CA LEU A 101 -2.39 2.36 7.50
C LEU A 101 -2.93 3.16 8.68
N ALA A 102 -4.19 2.94 9.09
CA ALA A 102 -4.78 3.61 10.25
C ALA A 102 -3.99 3.35 11.53
N LYS A 103 -3.58 2.09 11.77
CA LYS A 103 -2.73 1.72 12.89
C LYS A 103 -1.37 2.44 12.82
N HIS A 104 -0.75 2.47 11.65
CA HIS A 104 0.54 3.14 11.47
C HIS A 104 0.44 4.65 11.73
N VAL A 105 -0.58 5.33 11.17
CA VAL A 105 -0.81 6.77 11.41
C VAL A 105 -1.07 7.04 12.87
N GLN A 106 -1.82 6.19 13.57
CA GLN A 106 -2.02 6.31 15.02
C GLN A 106 -0.70 6.24 15.78
N GLN A 107 0.16 5.25 15.48
CA GLN A 107 1.47 5.11 16.11
C GLN A 107 2.36 6.32 15.83
N VAL A 108 2.38 6.81 14.59
CA VAL A 108 3.12 8.02 14.22
C VAL A 108 2.59 9.22 14.98
N ARG A 109 1.27 9.37 15.14
CA ARG A 109 0.66 10.44 15.96
C ARG A 109 1.04 10.34 17.43
N GLU A 110 1.06 9.15 18.01
CA GLU A 110 1.47 8.94 19.41
C GLU A 110 2.94 9.32 19.62
N VAL A 111 3.82 8.89 18.72
CA VAL A 111 5.27 9.19 18.78
C VAL A 111 5.54 10.68 18.52
N LEU A 112 4.95 11.26 17.49
CA LEU A 112 5.14 12.67 17.14
C LEU A 112 4.41 13.61 18.10
N GLY A 113 3.25 13.23 18.62
CA GLY A 113 2.49 13.99 19.62
C GLY A 113 3.14 13.98 21.01
N ALA A 114 3.87 12.90 21.35
CA ALA A 114 4.74 12.89 22.52
C ALA A 114 5.93 13.86 22.35
N SER A 115 6.39 14.05 21.11
CA SER A 115 7.36 15.08 20.73
C SER A 115 6.64 16.43 20.60
N ARG A 116 6.37 17.08 21.75
CA ARG A 116 5.63 18.36 21.89
C ARG A 116 6.32 19.56 21.21
N THR A 117 6.53 19.52 19.91
CA THR A 117 6.97 20.67 19.11
C THR A 117 5.81 21.14 18.24
N SER A 118 5.67 22.46 18.09
CA SER A 118 4.57 23.06 17.31
C SER A 118 4.54 22.57 15.85
N ALA A 119 5.70 22.13 15.33
CA ALA A 119 5.83 21.54 14.00
C ALA A 119 5.20 20.14 13.88
N SER A 120 5.23 19.33 14.95
CA SER A 120 4.66 17.97 14.90
C SER A 120 3.14 17.98 14.79
N GLN A 121 2.48 19.04 15.27
CA GLN A 121 1.02 19.19 15.21
C GLN A 121 0.54 19.59 13.81
N SER A 122 1.28 20.44 13.09
CA SER A 122 0.99 20.78 11.69
C SER A 122 1.24 19.61 10.75
N ASP A 123 2.27 18.80 11.01
CA ASP A 123 2.64 17.65 10.20
C ASP A 123 1.63 16.50 10.27
N LEU A 124 0.67 16.56 11.20
CA LEU A 124 -0.38 15.55 11.37
C LEU A 124 -1.77 16.04 10.92
N ALA A 125 -1.94 17.34 10.68
CA ALA A 125 -3.20 17.98 10.32
C ALA A 125 -3.78 17.51 8.97
N TRP A 126 -2.96 16.93 8.09
CA TRP A 126 -3.39 16.42 6.79
C TRP A 126 -4.19 15.11 6.86
N SER A 127 -4.11 14.38 7.98
CA SER A 127 -4.70 13.05 8.11
C SER A 127 -6.07 13.08 8.78
N LEU A 128 -7.04 12.34 8.22
CA LEU A 128 -8.34 12.16 8.86
C LEU A 128 -8.22 11.30 10.11
N GLN A 129 -8.97 11.66 11.16
CA GLN A 129 -9.13 10.79 12.32
C GLN A 129 -9.78 9.48 11.88
N THR A 130 -9.16 8.36 12.26
CA THR A 130 -9.55 7.03 11.80
C THR A 130 -9.58 6.08 12.99
N PHE A 131 -10.59 5.21 13.03
CA PHE A 131 -10.79 4.22 14.08
C PHE A 131 -10.85 2.82 13.47
N HIS A 132 -9.99 1.91 13.93
CA HIS A 132 -10.05 0.52 13.50
C HIS A 132 -11.00 -0.27 14.41
N MET A 133 -12.20 -0.54 13.88
CA MET A 133 -13.34 -1.11 14.61
C MET A 133 -13.15 -2.54 15.14
N LYS A 134 -12.05 -3.23 14.77
CA LYS A 134 -11.76 -4.59 15.30
C LYS A 134 -11.44 -4.56 16.80
N TYR A 135 -10.98 -3.42 17.33
CA TYR A 135 -10.57 -3.29 18.73
C TYR A 135 -11.61 -2.52 19.52
N SER A 136 -12.09 -3.08 20.64
CA SER A 136 -13.14 -2.49 21.48
C SER A 136 -12.79 -1.07 21.94
N GLY A 137 -11.54 -0.82 22.35
CA GLY A 137 -11.10 0.51 22.76
C GLY A 137 -11.24 1.56 21.65
N ASN A 138 -11.03 1.19 20.39
CA ASN A 138 -11.23 2.10 19.26
C ASN A 138 -12.72 2.35 18.97
N VAL A 139 -13.58 1.36 19.22
CA VAL A 139 -15.03 1.53 19.09
C VAL A 139 -15.53 2.52 20.13
N THR A 140 -15.08 2.39 21.38
CA THR A 140 -15.42 3.36 22.45
C THR A 140 -14.90 4.75 22.11
N ALA A 141 -13.65 4.88 21.68
CA ALA A 141 -13.08 6.17 21.29
C ALA A 141 -13.83 6.81 20.11
N TRP A 142 -14.27 6.00 19.14
CA TRP A 142 -15.10 6.45 18.03
C TRP A 142 -16.48 6.93 18.51
N GLN A 143 -17.13 6.20 19.41
CA GLN A 143 -18.43 6.59 19.99
C GLN A 143 -18.34 7.92 20.75
N LEU A 144 -17.26 8.13 21.51
CA LEU A 144 -17.00 9.40 22.20
C LEU A 144 -16.81 10.55 21.19
N ALA A 145 -15.97 10.36 20.18
CA ALA A 145 -15.75 11.36 19.14
C ALA A 145 -17.04 11.71 18.36
N MET A 146 -17.90 10.72 18.11
CA MET A 146 -19.22 10.96 17.52
C MET A 146 -20.15 11.77 18.42
N ALA A 147 -20.09 11.56 19.74
CA ALA A 147 -20.92 12.29 20.69
C ALA A 147 -20.45 13.74 20.85
N GLU A 148 -19.14 13.98 20.79
CA GLU A 148 -18.53 15.32 20.83
C GLU A 148 -18.83 16.13 19.56
N GLU A 149 -18.84 15.48 18.40
CA GLU A 149 -18.99 16.15 17.09
C GLU A 149 -20.10 15.52 16.23
N PRO A 150 -21.38 15.62 16.63
CA PRO A 150 -22.49 14.90 15.98
C PRO A 150 -22.74 15.31 14.52
N GLU A 151 -22.43 16.57 14.17
CA GLU A 151 -22.65 17.12 12.83
C GLU A 151 -21.61 16.67 11.80
N ARG A 152 -20.55 15.98 12.22
CA ARG A 152 -19.53 15.48 11.31
C ARG A 152 -20.04 14.33 10.43
N LEU A 153 -19.47 14.27 9.24
CA LEU A 153 -19.66 13.14 8.33
C LEU A 153 -18.70 12.02 8.68
N TRP A 154 -19.23 10.83 8.86
CA TRP A 154 -18.47 9.63 9.16
C TRP A 154 -18.47 8.70 7.96
N VAL A 155 -17.31 8.09 7.68
CA VAL A 155 -17.12 7.20 6.54
C VAL A 155 -16.60 5.85 7.03
N VAL A 156 -17.38 4.79 6.83
CA VAL A 156 -16.97 3.42 7.17
C VAL A 156 -16.51 2.72 5.90
N LYS A 157 -15.33 2.09 5.98
CA LYS A 157 -14.69 1.35 4.88
C LYS A 157 -14.19 0.00 5.37
N GLU A 158 -14.30 -1.01 4.52
CA GLU A 158 -13.59 -2.27 4.74
C GLU A 158 -12.06 -2.10 4.63
N CYS A 159 -11.33 -2.89 5.41
CA CYS A 159 -9.87 -2.79 5.49
C CYS A 159 -9.17 -3.12 4.17
N ALA A 160 -9.63 -4.12 3.42
CA ALA A 160 -8.89 -4.75 2.32
C ALA A 160 -9.62 -4.73 0.95
N SER A 161 -10.49 -3.76 0.71
CA SER A 161 -11.18 -3.63 -0.58
C SER A 161 -10.55 -2.56 -1.49
N GLY A 162 -10.15 -2.99 -2.69
CA GLY A 162 -9.66 -2.11 -3.77
C GLY A 162 -10.77 -1.46 -4.61
N ARG A 163 -12.04 -1.74 -4.30
CA ARG A 163 -13.23 -1.11 -4.91
C ARG A 163 -14.13 -0.56 -3.81
N LEU A 164 -14.89 0.50 -4.10
CA LEU A 164 -15.85 1.19 -3.21
C LEU A 164 -17.06 0.32 -2.80
N ARG A 165 -16.88 -0.97 -2.53
CA ARG A 165 -17.97 -1.92 -2.29
C ARG A 165 -18.68 -1.73 -0.94
N ALA A 166 -18.04 -1.04 0.01
CA ALA A 166 -18.61 -0.77 1.32
C ALA A 166 -18.17 0.62 1.79
N LEU A 167 -18.77 1.66 1.21
CA LEU A 167 -18.68 3.04 1.71
C LEU A 167 -20.03 3.38 2.35
N LEU A 168 -20.09 3.37 3.67
CA LEU A 168 -21.23 3.93 4.38
C LEU A 168 -20.87 5.35 4.80
N VAL A 169 -21.68 6.32 4.38
CA VAL A 169 -21.55 7.72 4.80
C VAL A 169 -22.80 8.07 5.59
N PHE A 170 -22.62 8.52 6.83
CA PHE A 170 -23.74 8.91 7.68
C PHE A 170 -23.38 10.13 8.53
N ARG A 171 -24.44 10.86 8.93
CA ARG A 171 -24.42 11.83 10.02
C ARG A 171 -25.25 11.26 11.15
N PHE A 172 -24.74 11.34 12.38
CA PHE A 172 -25.51 10.92 13.53
C PHE A 172 -26.26 12.11 14.10
N SER A 173 -27.59 12.04 14.11
CA SER A 173 -28.36 12.92 15.00
C SER A 173 -28.23 12.40 16.43
N GLN A 174 -28.21 13.30 17.43
CA GLN A 174 -28.15 12.93 18.84
C GLN A 174 -29.24 11.91 19.27
N LYS A 175 -30.36 11.84 18.54
CA LYS A 175 -31.43 10.86 18.78
C LYS A 175 -31.03 9.42 18.46
N LEU A 176 -30.15 9.19 17.47
CA LEU A 176 -29.70 7.86 17.05
C LEU A 176 -28.56 7.31 17.93
N LEU A 177 -27.75 8.18 18.54
CA LEU A 177 -26.67 7.77 19.44
C LEU A 177 -27.18 7.01 20.67
N ARG A 178 -28.39 7.31 21.14
CA ARG A 178 -28.99 6.64 22.31
C ARG A 178 -29.44 5.21 22.06
N SER A 179 -29.60 4.78 20.79
CA SER A 179 -30.05 3.42 20.45
C SER A 179 -28.92 2.46 20.06
N TRP A 180 -27.68 2.95 19.94
CA TRP A 180 -26.52 2.18 19.47
C TRP A 180 -25.47 1.87 20.53
N VAL A 181 -25.64 2.37 21.77
CA VAL A 181 -24.80 1.97 22.90
C VAL A 181 -25.36 0.65 23.43
N PRO A 182 -24.66 -0.49 23.28
CA PRO A 182 -25.01 -1.68 24.06
C PRO A 182 -24.67 -1.35 25.52
N VAL A 183 -25.67 -1.46 26.40
CA VAL A 183 -25.46 -1.45 27.85
C VAL A 183 -24.55 -2.60 28.24
#